data_AF-A0A3C1GJ57-F1
#
_entry.id   AF-A0A3C1GJ57-F1
#
_cell.length_a   1.000
_cell.length_b   1.000
_cell.length_c   1.000
_cell.angle_alpha   90.00
_cell.angle_beta   90.00
_cell.angle_gamma   90.00
#
_symmetry.space_group_name_H-M   'P 1'
#
loop_
_entity.id
_entity.type
_entity.pdbx_description
1 polymer ?
#
loop_
_entity_poly.entity_id
_entity_poly.type
_entity_poly.pdbx_seq_one_letter_code
_entity_poly.pdbx_strand_id
1 'polypeptide(L)'
;MPESLVSEMQGEHWKWAFSTRLYGTIYPTVRLTLITASAVVAAKDNLSDSPLGSLVFWVPAIALMVSIVTAVDTWMKPRDKWRGFMRDRDDLADLLLRLRAVGANDTATLDEIRTEFAMLRRRHHEANVY
;
A
#
# COMPACT_ATOMS: atom_id res chain seq x y z
N MET A 1 4.10 -1.00 32.51
CA MET A 1 4.07 -0.30 31.21
C MET A 1 2.64 0.18 30.97
N PRO A 2 2.41 1.38 30.41
CA PRO A 2 1.06 1.83 30.08
C PRO A 2 0.51 1.00 28.92
N GLU A 3 -0.27 -0.03 29.24
CA GLU A 3 -0.84 -0.99 28.27
C GLU A 3 -1.70 -0.31 27.19
N SER A 4 -2.30 0.84 27.50
CA SER A 4 -3.10 1.63 26.55
C SER A 4 -2.28 2.20 25.40
N LEU A 5 -1.05 2.70 25.66
CA LEU A 5 -0.20 3.26 24.62
C LEU A 5 0.35 2.18 23.69
N VAL A 6 0.76 1.04 24.27
CA VAL A 6 1.28 -0.11 23.50
C VAL A 6 0.20 -0.66 22.56
N SER A 7 -1.01 -0.87 23.07
CA SER A 7 -2.12 -1.41 22.27
C SER A 7 -2.56 -0.46 21.16
N GLU A 8 -2.59 0.86 21.41
CA GLU A 8 -2.91 1.85 20.39
C GLU A 8 -1.86 1.86 19.26
N MET A 9 -0.57 1.93 19.62
CA MET A 9 0.53 1.96 18.65
C MET A 9 0.60 0.65 17.84
N GLN A 10 0.34 -0.50 18.47
CA GLN A 10 0.26 -1.78 17.77
C GLN A 10 -0.90 -1.85 16.80
N GLY A 11 -2.07 -1.32 17.18
CA GLY A 11 -3.24 -1.25 16.32
C GLY A 11 -2.98 -0.41 15.06
N GLU A 12 -2.39 0.77 15.23
CA GLU A 12 -1.99 1.62 14.09
C GLU A 12 -0.91 0.94 13.23
N HIS A 13 0.11 0.37 13.85
CA HIS A 13 1.17 -0.35 13.13
C HIS A 13 0.60 -1.50 12.29
N TRP A 14 -0.36 -2.27 12.83
CA TRP A 14 -1.00 -3.35 12.08
C TRP A 14 -1.77 -2.83 10.86
N LYS A 15 -2.54 -1.74 11.02
CA LYS A 15 -3.25 -1.10 9.90
C LYS A 15 -2.28 -0.63 8.82
N TRP A 16 -1.21 0.06 9.21
CA TRP A 16 -0.24 0.59 8.26
C TRP A 16 0.55 -0.54 7.57
N ALA A 17 0.94 -1.58 8.32
CA ALA A 17 1.58 -2.76 7.77
C ALA A 17 0.67 -3.50 6.78
N PHE A 18 -0.62 -3.66 7.11
CA PHE A 18 -1.60 -4.28 6.23
C PHE A 18 -1.77 -3.49 4.94
N SER A 19 -1.99 -2.17 5.02
CA SER A 19 -2.10 -1.29 3.86
C SER A 19 -0.86 -1.33 2.97
N THR A 20 0.34 -1.35 3.58
CA THR A 20 1.60 -1.46 2.83
C THR A 20 1.72 -2.78 2.09
N ARG A 21 1.36 -3.91 2.72
CA ARG A 21 1.38 -5.23 2.08
C ARG A 21 0.36 -5.35 0.97
N LEU A 22 -0.86 -4.88 1.23
CA LEU A 22 -1.94 -4.85 0.26
C LEU A 22 -1.49 -4.07 -0.97
N TYR A 23 -0.91 -2.89 -0.78
CA TYR A 23 -0.39 -2.08 -1.87
C TYR A 23 0.76 -2.76 -2.62
N GLY A 24 1.76 -3.27 -1.88
CA GLY A 24 2.90 -3.99 -2.44
C GLY A 24 2.52 -5.24 -3.24
N THR A 25 1.32 -5.78 -3.03
CA THR A 25 0.79 -6.95 -3.76
C THR A 25 -0.15 -6.54 -4.90
N ILE A 26 -1.07 -5.61 -4.65
CA ILE A 26 -2.05 -5.15 -5.63
C ILE A 26 -1.36 -4.47 -6.80
N TYR A 27 -0.41 -3.56 -6.54
CA TYR A 27 0.27 -2.81 -7.59
C TYR A 27 0.94 -3.71 -8.64
N PRO A 28 1.83 -4.66 -8.28
CA PRO A 28 2.42 -5.56 -9.27
C PRO A 28 1.39 -6.48 -9.92
N THR A 29 0.37 -6.93 -9.18
CA THR A 29 -0.70 -7.78 -9.74
C THR A 29 -1.49 -7.03 -10.82
N VAL A 30 -1.92 -5.80 -10.55
CA VAL A 30 -2.60 -4.94 -11.53
C VAL A 30 -1.72 -4.72 -12.76
N ARG A 31 -0.43 -4.46 -12.55
CA ARG A 31 0.52 -4.23 -13.64
C ARG A 31 0.74 -5.49 -14.51
N LEU A 32 0.86 -6.66 -13.90
CA LEU A 32 0.94 -7.93 -14.62
C LEU A 32 -0.34 -8.22 -15.42
N THR A 33 -1.51 -7.97 -14.83
CA THR A 33 -2.80 -8.11 -15.50
C THR A 33 -2.91 -7.16 -16.68
N LEU A 34 -2.50 -5.89 -16.53
CA LEU A 34 -2.47 -4.91 -17.61
C LEU A 34 -1.57 -5.37 -18.77
N ILE A 35 -0.36 -5.84 -18.47
CA ILE A 35 0.58 -6.34 -19.50
C ILE A 35 -0.03 -7.52 -20.25
N THR A 36 -0.58 -8.49 -19.52
CA THR A 36 -1.16 -9.70 -20.11
C THR A 36 -2.39 -9.36 -20.95
N ALA A 37 -3.29 -8.52 -20.44
CA ALA A 37 -4.48 -8.07 -21.16
C ALA A 37 -4.11 -7.27 -22.42
N SER A 38 -3.09 -6.41 -22.33
CA SER A 38 -2.57 -5.65 -23.48
C SER A 38 -1.99 -6.59 -24.55
N ALA A 39 -1.28 -7.65 -24.13
CA ALA A 39 -0.76 -8.67 -25.03
C ALA A 39 -1.89 -9.44 -25.73
N VAL A 40 -2.97 -9.78 -25.03
CA VAL A 40 -4.16 -10.41 -25.62
C VAL A 40 -4.82 -9.49 -26.66
N VAL A 41 -4.96 -8.20 -26.36
CA VAL A 41 -5.51 -7.22 -27.30
C VAL A 41 -4.62 -7.09 -28.55
N ALA A 42 -3.29 -7.06 -28.36
CA ALA A 42 -2.33 -6.96 -29.45
C ALA A 42 -2.25 -8.25 -30.30
N ALA A 43 -2.47 -9.42 -29.69
CA ALA A 43 -2.43 -10.71 -30.36
C ALA A 43 -3.77 -11.13 -31.00
N LYS A 44 -4.76 -10.23 -31.07
CA LYS A 44 -6.12 -10.50 -31.57
C LYS A 44 -6.15 -11.29 -32.88
N ASP A 45 -5.34 -10.87 -33.86
CA ASP A 45 -5.33 -11.48 -35.20
C ASP A 45 -4.63 -12.85 -35.20
N ASN A 46 -3.70 -13.09 -34.27
CA ASN A 46 -3.11 -14.42 -34.07
C ASN A 46 -4.04 -15.35 -33.26
N LEU A 47 -4.92 -14.77 -32.44
CA LEU A 47 -5.88 -15.49 -31.60
C LEU A 47 -7.07 -16.01 -32.42
N SER A 48 -7.47 -15.32 -33.49
CA SER A 48 -8.63 -15.72 -34.32
C SER A 48 -8.45 -17.09 -34.97
N ASP A 49 -7.20 -17.48 -35.26
CA ASP A 49 -6.87 -18.76 -35.90
C ASP A 49 -6.48 -19.84 -34.87
N SER A 50 -6.63 -19.56 -33.57
CA SER A 50 -6.24 -20.46 -32.47
C SER A 50 -7.44 -21.12 -31.79
N PRO A 51 -7.24 -22.20 -30.98
CA PRO A 51 -8.30 -22.78 -30.15
C PRO A 51 -8.92 -21.80 -29.15
N LEU A 52 -8.26 -20.66 -28.91
CA LEU A 52 -8.69 -19.58 -28.03
C LEU A 52 -9.42 -18.46 -28.81
N GLY A 53 -9.85 -18.69 -30.04
CA GLY A 53 -10.54 -17.68 -30.87
C GLY A 53 -11.81 -17.09 -30.23
N SER A 54 -12.43 -17.77 -29.26
CA SER A 54 -13.55 -17.24 -28.48
C SER A 54 -13.17 -16.02 -27.60
N LEU A 55 -11.89 -15.85 -27.25
CA LEU A 55 -11.42 -14.65 -26.55
C LEU A 55 -11.48 -13.39 -27.42
N VAL A 56 -11.45 -13.53 -28.75
CA VAL A 56 -11.50 -12.38 -29.69
C VAL A 56 -12.77 -11.56 -29.50
N PHE A 57 -13.88 -12.21 -29.16
CA PHE A 57 -15.15 -11.53 -28.86
C PHE A 57 -15.05 -10.58 -27.66
N TRP A 58 -14.23 -10.92 -26.67
CA TRP A 58 -14.04 -10.14 -25.44
C TRP A 58 -12.98 -9.05 -25.57
N VAL A 59 -12.17 -9.05 -26.63
CA VAL A 59 -11.09 -8.08 -26.85
C VAL A 59 -11.54 -6.61 -26.69
N PRO A 60 -12.70 -6.17 -27.22
CA PRO A 60 -13.15 -4.79 -27.03
C PRO A 60 -13.40 -4.42 -25.55
N ALA A 61 -13.99 -5.35 -24.79
CA ALA A 61 -14.24 -5.15 -23.35
C ALA A 61 -12.94 -5.17 -22.55
N ILE A 62 -12.00 -6.05 -22.89
CA ILE A 62 -10.66 -6.11 -22.30
C ILE A 62 -9.90 -4.82 -22.59
N ALA A 63 -9.95 -4.29 -23.81
CA ALA A 63 -9.31 -3.05 -24.18
C ALA A 63 -9.85 -1.85 -23.37
N LEU A 64 -11.17 -1.75 -23.22
CA LEU A 64 -11.81 -0.73 -22.37
C LEU A 64 -11.31 -0.84 -20.92
N MET A 65 -11.29 -2.06 -20.37
CA MET A 65 -10.81 -2.31 -19.02
C MET A 65 -9.34 -1.90 -18.87
N VAL A 66 -8.48 -2.26 -19.83
CA VAL A 66 -7.07 -1.86 -19.85
C VAL A 66 -6.94 -0.35 -19.84
N SER A 67 -7.71 0.39 -20.64
CA SER A 67 -7.67 1.86 -20.65
C SER A 67 -8.09 2.46 -19.31
N ILE A 68 -9.17 1.97 -18.70
CA ILE A 68 -9.64 2.45 -17.39
C ILE A 68 -8.58 2.18 -16.31
N VAL A 69 -8.08 0.95 -16.25
CA VAL A 69 -7.09 0.55 -15.23
C VAL A 69 -5.76 1.26 -15.45
N THR A 70 -5.35 1.52 -16.69
CA THR A 70 -4.15 2.33 -17.00
C THR A 70 -4.32 3.78 -16.58
N ALA A 71 -5.52 4.36 -16.77
CA ALA A 71 -5.81 5.71 -16.31
C ALA A 71 -5.75 5.79 -14.77
N VAL A 72 -6.29 4.79 -14.06
CA VAL A 72 -6.20 4.67 -12.61
C VAL A 72 -4.74 4.50 -12.15
N ASP A 73 -3.98 3.61 -12.80
CA ASP A 73 -2.54 3.39 -12.50
C ASP A 73 -1.73 4.68 -12.65
N THR A 74 -2.00 5.44 -13.72
CA THR A 74 -1.34 6.73 -13.99
C THR A 74 -1.74 7.78 -12.95
N TRP A 75 -3.01 7.83 -12.55
CA TRP A 75 -3.51 8.71 -11.50
C TRP A 75 -2.94 8.37 -10.13
N MET A 76 -2.67 7.10 -9.86
CA MET A 76 -2.18 6.64 -8.57
C MET A 76 -0.74 7.09 -8.26
N LYS A 77 -0.02 7.82 -9.15
CA LYS A 77 1.33 8.43 -8.97
C LYS A 77 2.03 8.03 -7.66
N PRO A 78 2.48 6.77 -7.55
CA PRO A 78 2.52 6.15 -6.23
C PRO A 78 3.89 6.26 -5.56
N ARG A 79 4.95 6.38 -6.35
CA ARG A 79 6.29 6.03 -5.88
C ARG A 79 6.75 6.85 -4.68
N ASP A 80 6.46 8.15 -4.66
CA ASP A 80 6.92 9.04 -3.59
C ASP A 80 5.97 9.02 -2.37
N LYS A 81 4.66 8.94 -2.59
CA LYS A 81 3.66 8.88 -1.50
C LYS A 81 3.77 7.56 -0.72
N TRP A 82 3.95 6.43 -1.41
CA TRP A 82 4.15 5.14 -0.75
C TRP A 82 5.50 5.00 -0.07
N ARG A 83 6.54 5.66 -0.59
CA ARG A 83 7.82 5.74 0.11
C ARG A 83 7.69 6.50 1.43
N GLY A 84 6.90 7.57 1.47
CA GLY A 84 6.53 8.27 2.71
C GLY A 84 5.75 7.36 3.66
N PHE A 85 4.73 6.67 3.17
CA PHE A 85 3.93 5.73 3.96
C PHE A 85 4.77 4.60 4.57
N MET A 86 5.67 3.99 3.79
CA MET A 86 6.58 2.94 4.26
C MET A 86 7.54 3.48 5.34
N ARG A 87 8.05 4.69 5.15
CA ARG A 87 8.92 5.35 6.14
C ARG A 87 8.18 5.60 7.45
N ASP A 88 6.96 6.13 7.41
CA ASP A 88 6.18 6.38 8.62
C ASP A 88 5.85 5.08 9.37
N ARG A 89 5.60 3.98 8.64
CA ARG A 89 5.43 2.64 9.23
C ARG A 89 6.70 2.18 9.94
N ASP A 90 7.86 2.35 9.32
CA ASP A 90 9.14 1.93 9.90
C ASP A 90 9.48 2.79 11.13
N ASP A 91 9.25 4.10 11.07
CA ASP A 91 9.37 5.01 12.22
C ASP A 91 8.45 4.58 13.39
N LEU A 92 7.22 4.11 13.10
CA LEU A 92 6.30 3.59 14.13
C LEU A 92 6.78 2.25 14.73
N ALA A 93 7.40 1.39 13.92
CA ALA A 93 7.99 0.15 14.40
C ALA A 93 9.17 0.42 15.34
N ASP A 94 10.02 1.40 15.00
CA ASP A 94 11.12 1.85 15.86
C ASP A 94 10.62 2.42 17.19
N LEU A 95 9.56 3.24 17.17
CA LEU A 95 8.92 3.74 18.38
C LEU A 95 8.37 2.62 19.27
N LEU A 96 7.77 1.58 18.69
CA LEU A 96 7.30 0.40 19.43
C LEU A 96 8.45 -0.39 20.07
N LEU A 97 9.60 -0.49 19.39
CA LEU A 97 10.80 -1.12 19.95
C LEU A 97 11.36 -0.31 21.12
N ARG A 98 11.43 1.02 20.98
CA ARG A 98 11.83 1.93 22.06
C ARG A 98 10.90 1.80 23.27
N LEU A 99 9.59 1.83 23.06
CA LEU A 99 8.59 1.69 24.12
C LEU A 99 8.73 0.37 24.90
N ARG A 100 9.11 -0.73 24.23
CA ARG A 100 9.36 -2.02 24.89
C ARG A 100 10.66 -2.06 25.69
N ALA A 101 11.65 -1.23 25.33
CA ALA A 101 12.92 -1.14 26.04
C ALA A 101 12.84 -0.22 27.27
N VAL A 102 11.81 0.64 27.36
CA VAL A 102 11.62 1.60 28.45
C VAL A 102 11.09 0.91 29.71
N GLY A 103 11.76 1.15 30.84
CA GLY A 103 11.30 0.69 32.15
C GLY A 103 10.01 1.39 32.58
N ALA A 104 9.16 0.71 33.35
CA ALA A 104 7.84 1.23 33.75
C ALA A 104 7.88 2.54 34.57
N ASN A 105 9.05 2.89 35.12
CA ASN A 105 9.25 4.06 35.97
C ASN A 105 9.93 5.24 35.25
N ASP A 106 10.28 5.09 33.98
CA ASP A 106 10.90 6.16 33.19
C ASP A 106 9.82 7.01 32.50
N THR A 107 9.18 7.87 33.30
CA THR A 107 8.06 8.68 32.86
C THR A 107 8.46 9.73 31.83
N ALA A 108 9.71 10.22 31.88
CA ALA A 108 10.22 11.21 30.93
C ALA A 108 10.29 10.62 29.50
N THR A 109 10.86 9.42 29.36
CA THR A 109 10.93 8.76 28.04
C THR A 109 9.57 8.28 27.56
N LEU A 110 8.64 7.92 28.46
CA LEU A 110 7.26 7.58 28.07
C LEU A 110 6.51 8.78 27.47
N ASP A 111 6.65 9.97 28.05
CA ASP A 111 6.02 11.19 27.52
C ASP A 111 6.67 11.63 26.20
N GLU A 112 7.97 11.47 26.04
CA GLU A 112 8.69 11.70 24.78
C GLU A 112 8.14 10.79 23.67
N ILE A 113 8.07 9.47 23.92
CA ILE A 113 7.53 8.50 22.95
C ILE A 113 6.08 8.82 22.59
N ARG A 114 5.27 9.24 23.56
CA ARG A 114 3.87 9.64 23.32
C ARG A 114 3.78 10.86 22.40
N THR A 115 4.68 11.82 22.60
CA THR A 115 4.76 13.04 21.79
C THR A 115 5.24 12.74 20.38
N GLU A 116 6.28 11.89 20.24
CA GLU A 116 6.77 11.41 18.93
C GLU A 116 5.68 10.63 18.18
N PHE A 117 4.93 9.78 18.87
CA PHE A 117 3.80 9.05 18.27
C PHE A 117 2.71 10.00 17.77
N ALA A 118 2.33 11.02 18.55
CA ALA A 118 1.35 12.01 18.13
C ALA A 118 1.82 12.81 16.90
N MET A 119 3.10 13.21 16.87
CA MET A 119 3.70 13.88 15.71
C MET A 119 3.72 12.97 14.48
N LEU A 120 4.08 11.69 14.65
CA LEU A 120 4.11 10.71 13.57
C LEU A 120 2.72 10.48 12.99
N ARG A 121 1.69 10.34 13.84
CA ARG A 121 0.29 10.18 13.39
C ARG A 121 -0.19 11.39 12.62
N ARG A 122 0.17 12.60 13.07
CA ARG A 122 -0.16 13.84 12.37
C ARG A 122 0.52 13.93 11.01
N ARG A 123 1.83 13.65 10.94
CA ARG A 123 2.60 13.61 9.68
C ARG A 123 2.00 12.59 8.72
N HIS A 124 1.71 11.38 9.21
CA HIS A 124 1.10 10.33 8.42
C HIS A 124 -0.26 10.77 7.87
N HIS A 125 -1.07 11.46 8.68
CA HIS A 125 -2.34 11.99 8.23
C HIS A 125 -2.17 13.08 7.15
N GLU A 126 -1.32 14.07 7.40
CA GLU A 126 -1.10 15.20 6.47
C GLU A 126 -0.45 14.75 5.15
N ALA A 127 0.45 13.78 5.19
CA ALA A 127 1.19 13.30 4.01
C ALA A 127 0.46 12.18 3.25
N ASN A 128 -0.28 11.32 3.96
CA ASN A 128 -0.74 10.05 3.38
C ASN A 128 -2.26 9.83 3.38
N VAL A 129 -3.06 10.64 4.10
CA VAL A 129 -4.52 10.50 4.06
C VAL A 129 -5.08 11.17 2.79
N TYR A 130 -5.98 10.45 2.14
CA TYR A 130 -6.94 10.94 1.15
C TYR A 130 -8.29 11.11 1.84
#